data_AF-A0A3D4BIW1-F1
#
_entry.id   AF-A0A3D4BIW1-F1
#
_cell.length_a   1.000
_cell.length_b   1.000
_cell.length_c   1.000
_cell.angle_alpha   90.00
_cell.angle_beta   90.00
_cell.angle_gamma   90.00
#
_symmetry.space_group_name_H-M   'P 1'
#
loop_
_entity.id
_entity.type
_entity.pdbx_description
1 polymer ?
#
loop_
_entity_poly.entity_id
_entity_poly.type
_entity_poly.pdbx_seq_one_letter_code
_entity_poly.pdbx_strand_id
1 'polypeptide(L)'
;MTFILLSSFTIKSESNVLPDGYYTAVLDEKFKKMELNDFDFLLQNGKFTTKIADKLETLEVEWLDENSFVVKGYTEPKSPNEFEQKMLENNRPTFNISKNNANEYYFTLGQESEKNPIFSGKLIKSEQKN
;
A
#
# COMPACT_ATOMS: atom_id res chain seq x y z
N MET A 1 -40.47 14.24 -30.53
CA MET A 1 -40.27 13.80 -29.14
C MET A 1 -38.83 13.33 -29.05
N THR A 2 -37.95 14.16 -28.48
CA THR A 2 -36.49 13.95 -28.49
C THR A 2 -36.09 13.26 -27.20
N PHE A 3 -35.57 12.03 -27.31
CA PHE A 3 -34.95 11.34 -26.18
C PHE A 3 -33.46 11.68 -26.19
N ILE A 4 -33.03 12.53 -25.26
CA ILE A 4 -31.61 12.75 -24.98
C ILE A 4 -31.25 11.78 -23.85
N LEU A 5 -30.55 10.70 -24.19
CA LEU A 5 -29.91 9.82 -23.22
C LEU A 5 -28.64 10.53 -22.71
N LEU A 6 -28.75 11.15 -21.53
CA LEU A 6 -27.59 11.60 -20.76
C LEU A 6 -26.93 10.37 -20.12
N SER A 7 -26.13 9.63 -20.89
CA SER A 7 -25.18 8.67 -20.32
C SER A 7 -24.08 9.46 -19.61
N SER A 8 -24.32 9.75 -18.33
CA SER A 8 -23.26 10.20 -17.42
C SER A 8 -22.30 9.04 -17.24
N PHE A 9 -21.31 8.92 -18.12
CA PHE A 9 -20.14 8.12 -17.82
C PHE A 9 -19.36 8.90 -16.77
N THR A 10 -19.52 8.51 -15.51
CA THR A 10 -18.52 8.83 -14.51
C THR A 10 -17.24 8.16 -14.99
N ILE A 11 -16.33 8.95 -15.57
CA ILE A 11 -14.94 8.55 -15.65
C ILE A 11 -14.55 8.33 -14.19
N LYS A 12 -14.55 7.07 -13.75
CA LYS A 12 -13.89 6.71 -12.49
C LYS A 12 -12.49 7.26 -12.70
N SER A 13 -12.07 8.24 -11.88
CA SER A 13 -10.64 8.51 -11.75
C SER A 13 -10.00 7.15 -11.58
N GLU A 14 -8.96 6.86 -12.35
CA GLU A 14 -8.24 5.61 -12.19
C GLU A 14 -7.80 5.55 -10.74
N SER A 15 -8.55 4.81 -9.93
CA SER A 15 -8.22 4.60 -8.54
C SER A 15 -6.87 3.91 -8.55
N ASN A 16 -5.85 4.58 -8.03
CA ASN A 16 -4.52 3.99 -7.87
C ASN A 16 -4.48 3.06 -6.65
N VAL A 17 -5.65 2.77 -6.06
CA VAL A 17 -5.83 1.68 -5.12
C VAL A 17 -5.26 0.42 -5.75
N LEU A 18 -4.33 -0.19 -5.01
CA LEU A 18 -3.74 -1.46 -5.41
C LEU A 18 -4.87 -2.48 -5.54
N PRO A 19 -5.10 -3.07 -6.73
CA PRO A 19 -6.11 -4.08 -6.90
C PRO A 19 -5.75 -5.32 -6.09
N ASP A 20 -6.73 -6.11 -5.71
CA ASP A 20 -6.47 -7.40 -5.06
C ASP A 20 -5.51 -8.27 -5.91
N GLY A 21 -4.59 -8.96 -5.23
CA GLY A 21 -3.60 -9.82 -5.84
C GLY A 21 -2.36 -10.07 -4.99
N TYR A 22 -1.47 -10.87 -5.54
CA TYR A 22 -0.17 -11.16 -4.96
C TYR A 22 0.85 -10.16 -5.46
N TYR A 23 1.66 -9.63 -4.55
CA TYR A 23 2.65 -8.61 -4.85
C TYR A 23 3.99 -9.02 -4.27
N THR A 24 5.05 -8.74 -5.04
CA THR A 24 6.42 -8.70 -4.52
C THR A 24 6.82 -7.23 -4.37
N ALA A 25 7.14 -6.81 -3.16
CA ALA A 25 7.77 -5.54 -2.87
C ALA A 25 9.27 -5.64 -3.11
N VAL A 26 9.72 -5.17 -4.27
CA VAL A 26 11.12 -5.07 -4.65
C VAL A 26 11.68 -3.77 -4.11
N LEU A 27 12.58 -3.85 -3.14
CA LEU A 27 13.20 -2.68 -2.52
C LEU A 27 14.23 -2.02 -3.44
N ASP A 28 14.39 -0.71 -3.32
CA ASP A 28 15.49 0.00 -3.99
C ASP A 28 16.86 -0.53 -3.54
N GLU A 29 17.84 -0.50 -4.45
CA GLU A 29 19.22 -0.95 -4.26
C GLU A 29 19.88 -0.46 -2.96
N LYS A 30 19.55 0.77 -2.52
CA LYS A 30 20.09 1.34 -1.28
C LYS A 30 19.73 0.51 -0.03
N PHE A 31 18.56 -0.12 -0.02
CA PHE A 31 18.12 -0.99 1.09
C PHE A 31 18.68 -2.40 0.97
N LYS A 32 18.86 -2.90 -0.25
CA LYS A 32 19.53 -4.18 -0.50
C LYS A 32 20.98 -4.17 -0.01
N LYS A 33 21.67 -3.03 -0.14
CA LYS A 33 23.01 -2.81 0.44
C LYS A 33 23.03 -2.82 1.98
N MET A 34 21.87 -2.70 2.62
CA MET A 34 21.68 -2.81 4.07
C MET A 34 21.16 -4.19 4.48
N GLU A 35 21.26 -5.19 3.59
CA GLU A 35 20.80 -6.57 3.81
C GLU A 35 19.29 -6.72 4.03
N LEU A 36 18.51 -5.74 3.58
CA LEU A 36 17.05 -5.83 3.56
C LEU A 36 16.59 -6.55 2.30
N ASN A 37 15.70 -7.52 2.49
CA ASN A 37 15.20 -8.37 1.42
C ASN A 37 13.88 -7.83 0.86
N ASP A 38 13.66 -8.15 -0.41
CA ASP A 38 12.34 -8.05 -1.03
C ASP A 38 11.35 -8.94 -0.24
N PHE A 39 10.08 -8.54 -0.21
CA PHE A 39 9.07 -9.29 0.54
C PHE A 39 7.78 -9.44 -0.25
N ASP A 40 7.12 -10.58 -0.06
CA ASP A 40 5.87 -10.89 -0.71
C ASP A 40 4.68 -10.62 0.21
N PHE A 41 3.57 -10.17 -0.37
CA PHE A 41 2.30 -10.06 0.33
C PHE A 41 1.12 -10.32 -0.59
N LEU A 42 0.02 -10.76 0.00
CA LEU A 42 -1.29 -10.84 -0.63
C LEU A 42 -2.15 -9.69 -0.13
N LEU A 43 -2.65 -8.87 -1.06
CA LEU A 43 -3.71 -7.92 -0.80
C LEU A 43 -5.03 -8.52 -1.27
N GLN A 44 -5.96 -8.77 -0.35
CA GLN A 44 -7.25 -9.34 -0.70
C GLN A 44 -8.35 -8.86 0.24
N ASN A 45 -9.46 -8.35 -0.29
CA ASN A 45 -10.62 -7.90 0.49
C ASN A 45 -10.23 -6.95 1.66
N GLY A 46 -9.32 -6.00 1.40
CA GLY A 46 -8.83 -5.06 2.43
C GLY A 46 -7.93 -5.69 3.50
N LYS A 47 -7.39 -6.89 3.25
CA LYS A 47 -6.41 -7.55 4.13
C LYS A 47 -5.04 -7.59 3.48
N PHE A 48 -4.01 -7.32 4.27
CA PHE A 48 -2.62 -7.47 3.91
C PHE A 48 -2.07 -8.72 4.61
N THR A 49 -1.75 -9.75 3.84
CA THR A 49 -1.18 -11.00 4.36
C THR A 49 0.27 -11.12 3.94
N THR A 50 1.19 -11.17 4.90
CA THR A 50 2.63 -11.31 4.64
C THR A 50 3.29 -12.20 5.68
N LYS A 51 4.54 -12.60 5.42
CA LYS A 51 5.36 -13.32 6.40
C LYS A 51 6.11 -12.31 7.26
N ILE A 52 5.80 -12.27 8.55
CA ILE A 52 6.54 -11.46 9.54
C ILE A 52 7.33 -12.42 10.42
N ALA A 53 8.66 -12.28 10.40
CA ALA A 53 9.59 -13.28 10.92
C ALA A 53 9.32 -14.67 10.32
N ASP A 54 8.68 -15.56 11.08
CA ASP A 54 8.35 -16.93 10.64
C ASP A 54 6.86 -17.26 10.69
N LYS A 55 6.00 -16.24 10.82
CA LYS A 55 4.55 -16.41 10.85
C LYS A 55 3.90 -15.67 9.70
N LEU A 56 2.92 -16.32 9.09
CA LEU A 56 2.00 -15.66 8.19
C LEU A 56 1.03 -14.84 9.04
N GLU A 57 1.03 -13.54 8.84
CA GLU A 57 0.16 -12.59 9.54
C GLU A 57 -0.80 -11.96 8.54
N THR A 58 -2.08 -11.89 8.90
CA THR A 58 -3.11 -11.19 8.13
C THR A 58 -3.55 -9.97 8.90
N LEU A 59 -3.35 -8.80 8.30
CA LEU A 59 -3.54 -7.49 8.91
C LEU A 59 -4.57 -6.67 8.14
N GLU A 60 -5.24 -5.75 8.82
CA GLU A 60 -6.21 -4.85 8.18
C GLU A 60 -5.50 -3.77 7.38
N VAL A 61 -6.04 -3.46 6.20
CA VAL A 61 -5.66 -2.30 5.40
C VAL A 61 -6.72 -1.23 5.55
N GLU A 62 -6.27 -0.01 5.85
CA GLU A 62 -7.11 1.19 5.82
C GLU A 62 -6.54 2.13 4.76
N TRP A 63 -7.32 2.34 3.70
CA TRP A 63 -7.01 3.35 2.68
C TRP A 63 -7.36 4.74 3.22
N LEU A 64 -6.39 5.66 3.15
CA LEU A 64 -6.60 7.04 3.57
C LEU A 64 -7.10 7.90 2.40
N ASP A 65 -6.63 7.57 1.20
CA ASP A 65 -7.02 8.20 -0.06
C ASP A 65 -6.83 7.22 -1.23
N GLU A 66 -6.80 7.74 -2.46
CA GLU A 66 -6.66 6.95 -3.69
C GLU A 66 -5.26 6.39 -3.95
N ASN A 67 -4.25 6.86 -3.22
CA ASN A 67 -2.83 6.54 -3.39
C ASN A 67 -2.18 6.04 -2.10
N SER A 68 -2.79 6.26 -0.93
CA SER A 68 -2.15 5.96 0.34
C SER A 68 -2.98 5.04 1.23
N PHE A 69 -2.28 4.13 1.91
CA PHE A 69 -2.89 3.23 2.89
C PHE A 69 -1.96 2.92 4.06
N VAL A 70 -2.56 2.42 5.13
CA VAL A 70 -1.86 1.90 6.31
C VAL A 70 -2.21 0.44 6.53
N VAL A 71 -1.33 -0.27 7.23
CA VAL A 71 -1.54 -1.67 7.62
C VAL A 71 -1.55 -1.74 9.16
N LYS A 72 -2.73 -1.99 9.74
CA LYS A 72 -2.93 -2.03 11.20
C LYS A 72 -2.18 -3.21 11.81
N GLY A 73 -1.29 -2.93 12.74
CA GLY A 73 -0.34 -3.87 13.34
C GLY A 73 1.01 -3.94 12.64
N TYR A 74 1.22 -3.19 11.56
CA TYR A 74 2.50 -3.11 10.84
C TYR A 74 3.01 -1.67 10.75
N THR A 75 2.24 -0.76 10.15
CA THR A 75 2.60 0.67 10.08
C THR A 75 2.16 1.45 11.32
N GLU A 76 1.18 0.92 12.06
CA GLU A 76 0.68 1.50 13.31
C GLU A 76 0.08 0.42 14.23
N PRO A 77 -0.09 0.67 15.54
CA PRO A 77 -0.71 -0.30 16.45
C PRO A 77 -2.14 -0.65 16.06
N LYS A 78 -2.56 -1.90 16.32
CA LYS A 78 -3.97 -2.34 16.11
C LYS A 78 -4.96 -1.59 17.02
N SER A 79 -4.50 -1.16 18.19
CA SER A 79 -5.30 -0.44 19.18
C SER A 79 -4.41 0.58 19.90
N PRO A 80 -4.18 1.76 19.31
CA PRO A 80 -3.25 2.73 19.86
C PRO A 80 -3.81 3.36 21.15
N ASN A 81 -2.95 3.53 22.15
CA ASN A 81 -3.26 4.31 23.36
C ASN A 81 -3.19 5.82 23.08
N GLU A 82 -3.54 6.66 24.05
CA GLU A 82 -3.59 8.13 23.86
C GLU A 82 -2.25 8.74 23.42
N PHE A 83 -1.13 8.23 23.94
CA PHE A 83 0.19 8.70 23.55
C PHE A 83 0.53 8.29 22.10
N GLU A 84 0.23 7.05 21.74
CA GLU A 84 0.42 6.54 20.37
C GLU A 84 -0.48 7.27 19.37
N GLN A 85 -1.72 7.58 19.74
CA GLN A 85 -2.62 8.38 18.91
C GLN A 85 -2.03 9.76 18.60
N LYS A 86 -1.54 10.48 19.62
CA LYS A 86 -0.86 11.78 19.44
C LYS A 86 0.39 11.68 18.58
N MET A 87 1.13 10.58 18.68
CA MET A 87 2.29 10.32 17.82
C MET A 87 1.86 10.09 16.37
N LEU A 88 0.83 9.28 16.13
CA LEU A 88 0.30 9.00 14.79
C LEU A 88 -0.29 10.25 14.14
N GLU A 89 -0.91 11.16 14.88
CA GLU A 89 -1.40 12.45 14.33
C GLU A 89 -0.29 13.26 13.65
N ASN A 90 0.95 13.14 14.15
CA ASN A 90 2.08 13.93 13.65
C ASN A 90 3.01 13.12 12.74
N ASN A 91 3.10 11.80 12.92
CA ASN A 91 4.16 10.95 12.37
C ASN A 91 3.62 9.60 11.86
N ARG A 92 2.44 9.56 11.23
CA ARG A 92 1.85 8.32 10.70
C ARG A 92 2.65 7.80 9.50
N PRO A 93 3.29 6.62 9.56
CA PRO A 93 3.90 6.03 8.38
C PRO A 93 2.81 5.49 7.45
N THR A 94 2.85 5.87 6.18
CA THR A 94 1.90 5.43 5.16
C THR A 94 2.64 4.75 4.02
N PHE A 95 2.00 3.75 3.41
CA PHE A 95 2.37 3.29 2.09
C PHE A 95 1.77 4.26 1.08
N ASN A 96 2.62 4.97 0.34
CA ASN A 96 2.21 5.89 -0.71
C ASN A 96 2.55 5.26 -2.06
N ILE A 97 1.54 5.11 -2.90
CA ILE A 97 1.61 4.37 -4.15
C ILE A 97 1.51 5.35 -5.32
N SER A 98 2.37 5.15 -6.33
CA SER A 98 2.22 5.81 -7.61
C SER A 98 2.28 4.77 -8.73
N LYS A 99 1.25 4.78 -9.57
CA LYS A 99 1.11 3.83 -10.68
C LYS A 99 2.07 4.22 -11.80
N ASN A 100 2.85 3.25 -12.30
CA ASN A 100 3.73 3.45 -13.46
C ASN A 100 3.17 2.78 -14.72
N ASN A 101 2.65 1.56 -14.58
CA ASN A 101 2.04 0.78 -15.66
C ASN A 101 1.02 -0.24 -15.10
N ALA A 102 0.50 -1.16 -15.91
CA ALA A 102 -0.62 -2.02 -15.51
C ALA A 102 -0.34 -2.97 -14.33
N ASN A 103 0.91 -3.42 -14.15
CA ASN A 103 1.28 -4.42 -13.15
C ASN A 103 2.39 -3.97 -12.20
N GLU A 104 2.92 -2.75 -12.35
CA GLU A 104 3.95 -2.20 -11.49
C GLU A 104 3.53 -0.86 -10.89
N TYR A 105 3.73 -0.78 -9.58
CA TYR A 105 3.46 0.41 -8.79
C TYR A 105 4.74 0.80 -8.06
N TYR A 106 5.15 2.06 -8.09
CA TYR A 106 6.16 2.53 -7.17
C TYR A 106 5.54 2.74 -5.81
N PHE A 107 6.28 2.45 -4.74
CA PHE A 107 5.86 2.76 -3.39
C PHE A 107 6.96 3.47 -2.61
N THR A 108 6.51 4.30 -1.67
CA THR A 108 7.31 4.73 -0.52
C THR A 108 6.57 4.34 0.75
N LEU A 109 7.31 3.88 1.76
CA LEU A 109 6.83 3.73 3.13
C LEU A 109 7.52 4.79 3.96
N GLY A 110 6.76 5.69 4.57
CA GLY A 110 7.31 6.75 5.40
C GLY A 110 6.26 7.81 5.68
N GLN A 111 6.68 8.92 6.29
CA GLN A 111 5.78 10.05 6.44
C GLN A 111 5.69 10.82 5.12
N GLU A 112 4.50 11.33 4.81
CA GLU A 112 4.26 12.11 3.58
C GLU A 112 5.16 13.37 3.51
N SER A 113 5.53 13.94 4.65
CA SER A 113 6.36 15.13 4.78
C SER A 113 7.88 14.88 4.76
N GLU A 114 8.32 13.61 4.82
CA GLU A 114 9.73 13.26 4.94
C GLU A 114 10.43 13.17 3.57
N LYS A 115 11.61 13.79 3.46
CA LYS A 115 12.45 13.67 2.24
C LYS A 115 13.02 12.26 2.03
N ASN A 116 13.16 11.48 3.10
CA ASN A 116 13.76 10.16 3.07
C ASN A 116 12.76 9.16 3.63
N PRO A 117 12.15 8.30 2.79
CA PRO A 117 11.22 7.30 3.27
C PRO A 117 11.96 6.18 4.01
N ILE A 118 11.25 5.51 4.92
CA ILE A 118 11.70 4.29 5.61
C ILE A 118 12.09 3.24 4.57
N PHE A 119 11.19 2.94 3.63
CA PHE A 119 11.45 2.09 2.48
C PHE A 119 10.92 2.71 1.20
N SER A 120 11.52 2.36 0.07
CA SER A 120 11.03 2.71 -1.27
C SER A 120 11.37 1.61 -2.25
N GLY A 121 10.58 1.50 -3.30
CA GLY A 121 10.78 0.48 -4.31
C GLY A 121 9.59 0.33 -5.24
N LYS A 122 9.39 -0.90 -5.73
CA LYS A 122 8.30 -1.28 -6.62
C LYS A 122 7.47 -2.41 -6.02
N LEU A 123 6.17 -2.34 -6.22
CA LEU A 123 5.24 -3.44 -6.03
C LEU A 123 4.96 -4.04 -7.39
N ILE A 124 5.36 -5.28 -7.58
CA ILE A 124 5.16 -6.02 -8.82
C ILE A 124 4.00 -6.98 -8.59
N LYS A 125 2.88 -6.75 -9.28
CA LYS A 125 1.74 -7.65 -9.22
C LYS A 125 2.09 -8.94 -9.95
N SER A 126 2.00 -10.06 -9.25
CA SER A 126 2.14 -11.38 -9.83
C SER A 126 0.76 -11.97 -10.09
N GLU A 127 0.60 -12.55 -11.27
CA GLU A 127 -0.47 -13.52 -11.49
C GLU A 127 0.01 -14.82 -10.84
N GLN A 128 -0.59 -15.21 -9.72
CA GLN A 128 -0.30 -16.52 -9.15
C GLN A 128 -0.55 -17.57 -10.24
N LYS A 129 0.51 -18.28 -10.67
CA LYS A 129 0.34 -19.55 -11.36
C LYS A 129 -0.09 -20.56 -10.29
N ASN A 130 -1.29 -21.10 -10.49
CA ASN A 130 -1.83 -22.26 -9.76
C ASN A 130 -0.79 -23.36 -9.53
#